data_AF-U1JST9-F1
#
_entry.id   AF-U1JST9-F1
#
_cell.length_a   1.000
_cell.length_b   1.000
_cell.length_c   1.000
_cell.angle_alpha   90.00
_cell.angle_beta   90.00
_cell.angle_gamma   90.00
#
_symmetry.space_group_name_H-M   'P 1'
#
loop_
_entity.id
_entity.type
_entity.pdbx_description
1 polymer ?
#
loop_
_entity_poly.entity_id
_entity_poly.type
_entity_poly.pdbx_seq_one_letter_code
_entity_poly.pdbx_strand_id
1 'polypeptide(L)' 'MSAFITTKEAARFLNCTPQHLYNIRNRRKAALKQGDSDLAKKVAPEAIKIGGKLLFEESTLEAWLRKYGEVA' A
#
# COMPACT_ATOMS: atom_id res chain seq x y z
N MET A 1 7.21 13.05 -12.89
CA MET A 1 7.12 13.45 -11.48
C MET A 1 6.32 12.38 -10.76
N SER A 2 6.86 11.77 -9.71
CA SER A 2 6.09 10.85 -8.87
C SER A 2 5.17 11.65 -7.96
N ALA A 3 3.86 11.52 -8.14
CA ALA A 3 2.88 12.13 -7.26
C ALA A 3 2.72 11.28 -6.00
N PHE A 4 2.84 11.92 -4.83
CA PHE A 4 2.51 11.30 -3.55
C PHE A 4 1.07 11.62 -3.21
N ILE A 5 0.26 10.58 -3.03
CA ILE A 5 -1.14 10.67 -2.68
C ILE A 5 -1.35 10.24 -1.22
N THR A 6 -2.35 10.83 -0.57
CA THR A 6 -2.72 10.48 0.80
C THR A 6 -3.41 9.12 0.88
N THR A 7 -3.53 8.54 2.09
CA THR A 7 -4.33 7.33 2.31
C THR A 7 -5.75 7.44 1.77
N LYS A 8 -6.38 8.62 1.84
CA LYS A 8 -7.75 8.81 1.36
C LYS A 8 -7.84 8.74 -0.17
N GLU A 9 -6.85 9.29 -0.85
CA GLU A 9 -6.75 9.25 -2.32
C GLU A 9 -6.36 7.86 -2.80
N ALA A 10 -5.39 7.20 -2.16
CA ALA A 10 -5.03 5.82 -2.44
C ALA A 10 -6.23 4.87 -2.24
N ALA A 11 -7.04 5.10 -1.20
CA ALA A 11 -8.23 4.29 -0.95
C ALA A 11 -9.27 4.46 -2.07
N ARG A 12 -9.46 5.69 -2.56
CA ARG A 12 -10.30 5.96 -3.74
C ARG A 12 -9.76 5.30 -5.00
N PHE A 13 -8.45 5.38 -5.23
CA PHE A 13 -7.77 4.75 -6.37
C PHE A 13 -7.98 3.23 -6.38
N LEU A 14 -7.87 2.60 -5.21
CA LEU A 14 -8.04 1.17 -5.00
C LEU A 14 -9.50 0.73 -4.83
N ASN A 15 -10.46 1.65 -4.94
CA ASN A 15 -11.87 1.42 -4.65
C ASN A 15 -12.11 0.67 -3.31
N CYS A 16 -11.40 1.07 -2.26
CA CYS A 16 -11.47 0.47 -0.92
C CYS A 16 -11.62 1.54 0.17
N THR A 17 -11.72 1.10 1.42
CA THR A 17 -11.77 2.03 2.56
C THR A 17 -10.36 2.39 3.05
N PRO A 18 -10.14 3.59 3.62
CA PRO A 18 -8.86 3.93 4.24
C PRO A 18 -8.46 2.92 5.34
N GLN A 19 -9.44 2.38 6.08
CA GLN A 19 -9.21 1.34 7.08
C GLN A 19 -8.61 0.07 6.46
N HIS A 20 -9.06 -0.31 5.27
CA HIS A 20 -8.50 -1.44 4.53
C HIS A 20 -7.01 -1.24 4.23
N LEU A 21 -6.61 -0.02 3.81
CA LEU A 21 -5.20 0.34 3.60
C LEU A 21 -4.35 0.21 4.88
N TYR A 22 -4.88 0.64 6.03
CA TYR A 22 -4.19 0.44 7.30
C TYR A 22 -4.05 -1.05 7.67
N ASN A 23 -5.08 -1.86 7.40
CA ASN A 23 -5.07 -3.29 7.68
C ASN A 23 -4.03 -4.02 6.82
N ILE A 24 -3.99 -3.79 5.51
CA ILE A 24 -2.98 -4.43 4.64
C ILE A 24 -1.57 -3.96 4.98
N ARG A 25 -1.39 -2.68 5.38
CA ARG A 25 -0.09 -2.19 5.87
C ARG A 25 0.37 -2.93 7.13
N ASN A 26 -0.54 -3.15 8.08
CA ASN A 26 -0.23 -3.88 9.31
C ASN A 26 0.14 -5.34 9.01
N ARG A 27 -0.54 -5.98 8.05
CA ARG A 27 -0.17 -7.31 7.55
C ARG A 27 1.20 -7.31 6.88
N ARG A 28 1.52 -6.32 6.04
CA ARG A 28 2.88 -6.15 5.47
C ARG A 28 3.93 -6.00 6.56
N LYS A 29 3.67 -5.20 7.59
CA LYS A 29 4.58 -5.08 8.76
C LYS A 29 4.77 -6.41 9.49
N ALA A 30 3.71 -7.21 9.65
CA ALA A 30 3.80 -8.52 10.27
C ALA A 30 4.65 -9.49 9.42
N ALA A 31 4.45 -9.52 8.11
CA ALA A 31 5.25 -10.31 7.19
C ALA A 31 6.74 -9.94 7.25
N LEU A 32 7.06 -8.64 7.25
CA LEU A 32 8.44 -8.16 7.44
C LEU A 32 9.04 -8.60 8.78
N LYS A 33 8.26 -8.57 9.87
CA LYS A 33 8.70 -9.06 11.19
C LYS A 33 8.97 -10.57 11.20
N GLN A 34 8.29 -11.34 10.36
CA GLN A 34 8.49 -12.78 10.21
C GLN A 34 9.67 -13.12 9.27
N GLY A 35 10.30 -12.12 8.65
CA GLY A 35 11.36 -12.31 7.66
C GLY A 35 10.84 -12.59 6.24
N ASP A 36 9.52 -12.65 6.04
CA ASP A 36 8.90 -12.94 4.75
C ASP A 36 8.75 -11.65 3.91
N SER A 37 9.85 -11.28 3.26
CA SER A 37 9.94 -10.10 2.42
C SER A 37 9.13 -10.23 1.12
N ASP A 38 8.92 -11.44 0.62
CA ASP A 38 8.11 -11.70 -0.58
C ASP A 38 6.63 -11.51 -0.29
N LEU A 39 6.14 -12.08 0.82
CA LEU A 39 4.78 -11.85 1.28
C LEU A 39 4.54 -10.37 1.58
N ALA A 40 5.50 -9.68 2.21
CA ALA A 40 5.38 -8.25 2.49
C ALA A 40 5.15 -7.42 1.22
N LYS A 41 5.85 -7.72 0.12
CA LYS A 41 5.69 -7.03 -1.18
C LYS A 41 4.35 -7.34 -1.84
N LYS A 42 3.83 -8.56 -1.68
CA LYS A 42 2.52 -8.97 -2.20
C LYS A 42 1.37 -8.29 -1.45
N VAL A 43 1.46 -8.20 -0.12
CA VAL A 43 0.35 -7.78 0.74
C VAL A 43 -0.01 -6.30 0.62
N ALA A 44 0.96 -5.40 0.49
CA ALA A 44 0.68 -3.97 0.38
C ALA A 44 1.77 -3.22 -0.39
N PRO A 45 1.44 -2.12 -1.10
CA PRO A 45 2.42 -1.25 -1.71
C PRO A 45 3.24 -0.51 -0.64
N GLU A 46 4.39 0.03 -1.06
CA GLU A 46 5.23 0.80 -0.16
C GLU A 46 4.58 2.15 0.17
N ALA A 47 4.74 2.58 1.42
CA ALA A 47 4.16 3.83 1.90
C ALA A 47 5.15 4.55 2.80
N ILE A 48 5.28 5.86 2.57
CA ILE A 48 6.15 6.74 3.36
C ILE A 48 5.32 7.32 4.50
N LYS A 49 5.91 7.42 5.70
CA LYS A 49 5.30 8.10 6.84
C LYS A 49 5.97 9.46 7.04
N ILE A 50 5.24 10.55 6.84
CA ILE A 50 5.72 11.92 7.06
C ILE A 50 4.76 12.62 8.03
N GLY A 51 5.27 13.15 9.15
CA GLY A 51 4.46 13.90 10.12
C GLY A 51 3.22 13.14 10.64
N GLY A 52 3.31 11.82 10.80
CA GLY A 52 2.19 10.97 11.22
C GLY A 52 1.24 10.53 10.09
N LYS A 53 1.30 11.16 8.92
CA LYS A 53 0.49 10.82 7.74
C LYS A 53 1.16 9.75 6.90
N LEU A 54 0.34 8.91 6.27
CA LEU A 54 0.80 7.96 5.25
C LEU A 54 0.63 8.59 3.87
N LEU A 55 1.70 8.50 3.09
CA LEU A 55 1.74 8.89 1.70
C LEU A 55 2.13 7.69 0.87
N PHE A 56 1.47 7.54 -0.27
CA PHE A 56 1.70 6.48 -1.23
C PHE A 56 2.17 7.13 -2.51
N GLU A 57 3.20 6.57 -3.13
CA GLU A 57 3.59 6.98 -4.46
C GLU A 57 2.62 6.35 -5.46
N GLU A 58 1.99 7.16 -6.30
CA GLU A 58 0.95 6.70 -7.24
C GLU A 58 1.47 5.63 -8.20
N SER A 59 2.66 5.83 -8.76
CA SER A 59 3.34 4.87 -9.65
C SER A 59 3.60 3.53 -8.96
N THR A 60 3.99 3.53 -7.68
CA THR A 60 4.21 2.32 -6.89
C THR A 60 2.88 1.61 -6.60
N LEU A 61 1.81 2.38 -6.33
CA LEU A 61 0.46 1.85 -6.11
C LEU A 61 -0.07 1.19 -7.38
N GLU A 62 0.09 1.84 -8.54
CA GLU A 62 -0.27 1.31 -9.86
C GLU A 62 0.52 0.04 -10.20
N ALA A 63 1.84 0.06 -10.02
CA ALA A 63 2.69 -1.09 -10.31
C ALA A 63 2.32 -2.28 -9.41
N TRP A 64 2.02 -2.02 -8.13
CA TRP A 64 1.54 -3.02 -7.20
C TRP A 64 0.19 -3.61 -7.62
N LEU A 65 -0.76 -2.78 -8.03
CA LEU A 65 -2.05 -3.21 -8.59
C LEU A 65 -1.89 -4.05 -9.85
N ARG A 66 -1.06 -3.62 -10.82
CA ARG A 66 -0.84 -4.39 -12.04
C ARG A 66 -0.21 -5.75 -11.77
N LYS A 67 0.58 -5.87 -10.70
CA LYS A 67 1.33 -7.08 -10.37
C LYS A 67 0.58 -8.04 -9.44
N TYR A 68 -0.23 -7.51 -8.51
CA TYR A 68 -0.87 -8.27 -7.44
C TYR A 68 -2.36 -7.99 -7.29
N GLY A 69 -2.88 -6.97 -7.98
CA GLY A 69 -4.31 -6.71 -8.10
C GLY A 69 -4.94 -7.67 -9.09
N GLU A 70 -4.88 -8.97 -8.79
CA GLU A 70 -5.77 -9.93 -9.45
C GLU A 70 -7.19 -9.40 -9.32
N VAL A 71 -7.76 -9.15 -10.50
CA VAL A 71 -9.11 -8.63 -10.77
C VAL A 71 -10.10 -9.52 -10.04
N ALA A 72 -10.81 -8.96 -9.07
CA ALA A 72 -12.01 -9.56 -8.51
C ALA A 72 -13.11 -9.62 -9.59
#